data_AF-A0AAW4I358-F1
#
_entry.id   AF-A0AAW4I358-F1
#
_cell.length_a   1.000
_cell.length_b   1.000
_cell.length_c   1.000
_cell.angle_alpha   90.00
_cell.angle_beta   90.00
_cell.angle_gamma   90.00
#
_symmetry.space_group_name_H-M   'P 1'
#
loop_
_entity.id
_entity.type
_entity.pdbx_description
1 polymer ?
#
loop_
_entity_poly.entity_id
_entity_poly.type
_entity_poly.pdbx_seq_one_letter_code
_entity_poly.pdbx_strand_id
1 'polypeptide(L)' 'MLDAFAQRLPHLPWAVEAADCFCAIKAYNKRNDTPRGDIDTQIAAQAVADKLTLVTHNVRHFEGTPGLHWEDWMATGVQA' A
#
# COMPACT_ATOMS: atom_id res chain seq x y z
N MET A 1 2.32 20.01 -14.46
CA MET A 1 1.25 19.78 -13.46
C MET A 1 1.59 18.59 -12.56
N LEU A 2 1.98 17.43 -13.14
CA LEU A 2 2.53 16.29 -12.39
C LEU A 2 3.84 16.63 -11.67
N ASP A 3 4.79 17.29 -12.36
CA ASP A 3 6.10 17.63 -11.77
C ASP A 3 5.98 18.52 -10.53
N ALA A 4 5.07 19.50 -10.59
CA ALA A 4 4.82 20.41 -9.47
C ALA A 4 4.20 19.71 -8.26
N PHE A 5 3.47 18.61 -8.46
CA PHE A 5 2.95 17.78 -7.37
C PHE A 5 4.04 16.88 -6.81
N ALA A 6 4.80 16.20 -7.69
CA ALA A 6 5.89 15.32 -7.30
C ALA A 6 7.00 16.05 -6.52
N GLN A 7 7.24 17.33 -6.82
CA GLN A 7 8.22 18.16 -6.09
C GLN A 7 7.78 18.52 -4.66
N ARG A 8 6.49 18.38 -4.32
CA ARG A 8 5.95 18.78 -3.01
C ARG A 8 5.86 17.62 -2.02
N LEU A 9 6.01 16.38 -2.50
CA LEU A 9 5.94 15.19 -1.68
C LEU A 9 7.29 14.46 -1.73
N PRO A 10 7.74 13.90 -0.59
CA PRO A 10 8.88 13.00 -0.63
C PRO A 10 8.53 11.78 -1.49
N HIS A 11 9.49 11.34 -2.31
CA HIS A 11 9.44 10.04 -2.96
C HIS A 11 10.42 9.12 -2.25
N LEU A 12 9.99 7.88 -1.99
CA LEU A 12 10.81 6.87 -1.37
C LEU A 12 11.36 5.93 -2.45
N PRO A 13 12.64 5.54 -2.38
CA PRO A 13 13.17 4.52 -3.27
C PRO A 13 12.53 3.16 -2.95
N TRP A 14 12.40 2.33 -3.98
CA TRP A 14 12.02 0.93 -3.80
C TRP A 14 13.20 0.15 -3.23
N ALA A 15 13.12 -0.20 -1.94
CA ALA A 15 14.18 -0.89 -1.22
C ALA A 15 13.99 -2.42 -1.24
N VAL A 16 15.03 -3.16 -0.82
CA VAL A 16 14.99 -4.64 -0.79
C VAL A 16 13.93 -5.13 0.21
N GLU A 17 13.77 -4.43 1.33
CA GLU A 17 12.77 -4.72 2.35
C GLU A 17 11.35 -4.66 1.79
N ALA A 18 11.08 -3.69 0.90
CA ALA A 18 9.80 -3.60 0.21
C ALA A 18 9.60 -4.76 -0.78
N ALA A 19 10.66 -5.22 -1.45
CA ALA A 19 10.61 -6.41 -2.31
C ALA A 19 10.33 -7.69 -1.51
N ASP A 20 10.91 -7.83 -0.33
CA ASP A 20 10.64 -8.96 0.58
C ASP A 20 9.19 -8.94 1.07
N CYS A 21 8.68 -7.77 1.49
CA CYS A 21 7.27 -7.61 1.83
C CYS A 21 6.35 -7.92 0.64
N PHE A 22 6.71 -7.52 -0.58
CA PHE A 22 5.92 -7.82 -1.79
C PHE A 22 5.78 -9.32 -1.99
N CYS A 23 6.89 -10.06 -1.92
CA CYS A 23 6.86 -11.52 -2.05
C CYS A 23 5.97 -12.18 -0.99
N ALA A 24 6.08 -11.74 0.27
CA ALA A 24 5.27 -12.26 1.37
C ALA A 24 3.77 -11.98 1.17
N ILE A 25 3.41 -10.73 0.86
CA ILE A 25 2.02 -10.33 0.63
C ILE A 25 1.44 -11.04 -0.61
N LYS A 26 2.20 -11.13 -1.70
CA LYS A 26 1.75 -11.82 -2.92
C LYS A 26 1.48 -13.30 -2.65
N ALA A 27 2.36 -13.96 -1.90
CA ALA A 27 2.18 -15.35 -1.51
C ALA A 27 0.94 -15.51 -0.59
N TYR A 28 0.74 -14.59 0.36
CA TYR A 28 -0.45 -14.58 1.21
C TYR A 28 -1.74 -14.44 0.40
N ASN A 29 -1.81 -13.44 -0.49
CA ASN A 29 -2.97 -13.19 -1.34
C ASN A 29 -3.30 -14.40 -2.22
N LYS A 30 -2.28 -15.05 -2.79
CA LYS A 30 -2.47 -16.27 -3.58
C LYS A 30 -3.00 -17.45 -2.75
N ARG A 31 -2.56 -17.59 -1.49
CA ARG A 31 -3.01 -18.67 -0.59
C ARG A 31 -4.43 -18.48 -0.08
N ASN A 32 -4.93 -17.24 -0.05
CA ASN A 32 -6.25 -16.90 0.46
C ASN A 32 -7.26 -16.57 -0.65
N ASP A 33 -6.95 -16.89 -1.91
CA ASP A 33 -7.79 -16.61 -3.07
C ASP A 33 -8.21 -15.12 -3.20
N THR A 34 -7.34 -14.21 -2.77
CA THR A 34 -7.52 -12.75 -2.83
C THR A 34 -6.45 -12.08 -3.71
N PRO A 35 -6.27 -12.48 -4.99
CA PRO A 35 -5.23 -11.92 -5.84
C PRO A 35 -5.43 -10.41 -6.01
N ARG A 36 -4.39 -9.64 -5.63
CA ARG A 36 -4.29 -8.19 -5.89
C ARG A 36 -3.37 -7.93 -7.08
N GLY A 37 -3.56 -6.79 -7.74
CA GLY A 37 -2.69 -6.34 -8.82
C GLY A 37 -1.24 -6.18 -8.32
N ASP A 38 -0.26 -6.32 -9.22
CA ASP A 38 1.15 -6.23 -8.84
C ASP A 38 1.51 -4.85 -8.28
N ILE A 39 1.00 -3.78 -8.89
CA ILE A 39 1.23 -2.40 -8.43
C ILE A 39 0.60 -2.17 -7.05
N ASP A 40 -0.63 -2.60 -6.81
CA ASP A 40 -1.26 -2.48 -5.50
C ASP A 40 -0.49 -3.26 -4.43
N THR A 41 0.00 -4.46 -4.79
CA THR A 41 0.83 -5.28 -3.90
C THR A 41 2.16 -4.58 -3.60
N GLN A 42 2.78 -3.92 -4.58
CA GLN A 42 4.02 -3.15 -4.37
C GLN A 42 3.78 -1.94 -3.47
N ILE A 43 2.70 -1.17 -3.71
CA ILE A 43 2.34 -0.02 -2.86
C ILE A 43 2.12 -0.47 -1.41
N ALA A 44 1.35 -1.55 -1.20
CA ALA A 44 1.14 -2.10 0.12
C ALA A 44 2.44 -2.58 0.77
N ALA A 45 3.31 -3.23 0.01
CA ALA A 45 4.59 -3.74 0.50
C ALA A 45 5.54 -2.63 0.93
N GLN A 46 5.65 -1.53 0.17
CA GLN A 46 6.41 -0.36 0.58
C GLN A 46 5.87 0.20 1.90
N ALA A 47 4.55 0.39 2.01
CA ALA A 47 3.93 0.91 3.22
C ALA A 47 4.19 0.01 4.44
N VAL A 48 4.15 -1.32 4.28
CA VAL A 48 4.47 -2.26 5.36
C VAL A 48 5.96 -2.21 5.74
N ALA A 49 6.86 -2.21 4.76
CA ALA A 49 8.30 -2.18 5.01
C ALA A 49 8.73 -0.90 5.75
N ASP A 50 8.18 0.24 5.33
CA ASP A 50 8.49 1.57 5.89
C ASP A 50 7.62 1.94 7.11
N LYS A 51 6.71 1.05 7.53
CA LYS A 51 5.76 1.27 8.65
C LYS A 51 4.90 2.53 8.48
N LEU A 52 4.38 2.72 7.27
CA LEU A 52 3.55 3.85 6.87
C LEU A 52 2.07 3.47 6.85
N THR A 53 1.20 4.46 7.00
CA THR A 53 -0.22 4.34 6.71
C THR A 53 -0.48 4.66 5.24
N LEU A 54 -1.10 3.73 4.50
CA LEU A 54 -1.51 3.95 3.12
C LEU A 54 -2.82 4.71 3.05
N VAL A 55 -2.81 5.89 2.45
CA VAL A 55 -4.04 6.64 2.15
C VAL A 55 -4.64 6.14 0.83
N THR A 56 -5.87 5.63 0.86
CA THR A 56 -6.55 5.09 -0.33
C THR A 56 -8.06 5.20 -0.24
N HIS A 57 -8.71 5.59 -1.36
CA HIS A 57 -10.17 5.48 -1.50
C HIS A 57 -10.60 4.15 -2.17
N ASN A 58 -9.65 3.29 -2.54
CA ASN A 58 -9.93 1.97 -3.10
C ASN A 58 -9.66 0.87 -2.06
N VAL A 59 -10.29 1.03 -0.88
CA VAL A 59 -10.09 0.19 0.30
C VAL A 59 -10.14 -1.30 -0.02
N ARG A 60 -11.09 -1.73 -0.86
CA ARG A 60 -11.26 -3.14 -1.28
C ARG A 60 -10.02 -3.81 -1.88
N HIS A 61 -9.05 -3.05 -2.40
CA HIS A 61 -7.79 -3.61 -2.94
C HIS A 61 -6.74 -3.83 -1.85
N PHE A 62 -6.87 -3.16 -0.71
CA PHE A 62 -5.85 -3.11 0.33
C PHE A 62 -6.32 -3.74 1.65
N GLU A 63 -7.63 -3.76 1.89
CA GLU A 63 -8.22 -4.44 3.05
C GLU A 63 -7.82 -5.92 3.09
N GLY A 64 -7.55 -6.40 4.31
CA GLY A 64 -7.08 -7.76 4.56
C GLY A 64 -5.60 -8.02 4.22
N THR A 65 -4.86 -7.01 3.77
CA THR A 65 -3.41 -7.14 3.56
C THR A 65 -2.67 -7.22 4.90
N PRO A 66 -1.87 -8.28 5.15
CA PRO A 66 -1.18 -8.44 6.42
C PRO A 66 -0.22 -7.30 6.73
N GLY A 67 -0.33 -6.74 7.94
CA GLY A 67 0.56 -5.68 8.43
C GLY A 67 0.33 -4.29 7.83
N LEU A 68 -0.64 -4.14 6.91
CA LEU A 68 -0.92 -2.86 6.28
C LEU A 68 -1.89 -2.03 7.12
N HIS A 69 -1.44 -0.83 7.50
CA HIS A 69 -2.31 0.22 8.01
C HIS A 69 -2.78 1.08 6.83
N TRP A 70 -4.07 1.41 6.79
CA TRP A 70 -4.63 2.26 5.74
C TRP A 70 -5.72 3.19 6.26
N GLU A 71 -5.90 4.31 5.58
CA GLU A 71 -6.94 5.31 5.85
C GLU A 71 -7.66 5.67 4.54
N ASP A 72 -8.97 5.91 4.61
CA ASP A 72 -9.73 6.51 3.51
C ASP A 72 -10.12 7.95 3.88
N TRP A 73 -9.40 8.93 3.33
CA TRP A 73 -9.68 10.35 3.56
C TRP A 73 -10.94 10.88 2.88
N MET A 74 -11.53 10.09 1.98
CA MET A 74 -12.80 10.44 1.32
C MET A 74 -14.00 9.80 2.02
N ALA A 75 -13.77 8.87 2.95
CA ALA A 75 -14.82 8.35 3.80
C ALA A 75 -15.34 9.48 4.70
N THR A 76 -16.65 9.71 4.70
CA THR A 76 -17.29 10.72 5.54
C THR A 76 -17.29 10.26 7.00
N GLY A 77 -16.17 10.46 7.71
CA GLY A 77 -15.98 10.15 9.12
C GLY A 77 -14.52 9.94 9.47
N VAL A 78 -14.06 10.49 10.61
CA VAL A 78 -12.70 10.25 11.11
C VAL A 78 -12.56 8.76 11.43
N GLN A 79 -11.75 8.04 10.66
CA GLN A 79 -11.30 6.71 11.03
C GLN A 79 -9.92 6.84 11.69
N ALA A 80 -9.87 6.47 12.97
CA ALA A 80 -8.68 6.46 13.82
C ALA A 80 -8.02 5.08 13.81
#